data_AF-C8VVU8-F1
#
_entry.id   AF-C8VVU8-F1
#
_cell.length_a   1.000
_cell.length_b   1.000
_cell.length_c   1.000
_cell.angle_alpha   90.00
_cell.angle_beta   90.00
_cell.angle_gamma   90.00
#
_symmetry.space_group_name_H-M   'P 1'
#
loop_
_entity.id
_entity.type
_entity.pdbx_description
1 polymer ?
#
loop_
_entity_poly.entity_id
_entity_poly.type
_entity_poly.pdbx_seq_one_letter_code
_entity_poly.pdbx_strand_id
1 'polypeptide(L)'
;MGNENNGLNAERLLAYLYIAQQHSFFGDLAMGKLLQKLDISNNELIAFLKECIDMDWLSVKNFNARYFLRPECVADFPVIISSTGIKHINENNLLEQVNSELRDLRCES
;
A
#
# COMPACT_ATOMS: atom_id res chain seq x y z
N MET A 1 7.94 22.71 -12.21
CA MET A 1 6.55 22.46 -12.64
C MET A 1 6.46 20.98 -12.92
N GLY A 2 5.59 20.28 -12.21
CA GLY A 2 5.47 18.83 -12.22
C GLY A 2 5.20 18.37 -10.80
N ASN A 3 3.93 18.21 -10.49
CA ASN A 3 3.40 17.34 -9.44
C ASN A 3 1.93 17.15 -9.82
N GLU A 4 1.75 16.42 -10.92
CA GLU A 4 0.46 15.79 -11.19
C GLU A 4 0.26 14.82 -10.03
N ASN A 5 -0.71 15.12 -9.15
CA ASN A 5 -1.09 14.22 -8.07
C ASN A 5 -1.26 12.83 -8.66
N ASN A 6 -0.43 11.86 -8.24
CA ASN A 6 -0.42 10.49 -8.75
C ASN A 6 -1.73 9.72 -8.53
N GLY A 7 -2.82 10.37 -8.10
CA GLY A 7 -4.14 9.79 -7.83
C GLY A 7 -4.13 8.71 -6.76
N LEU A 8 -3.03 8.57 -6.01
CA LEU A 8 -2.85 7.53 -5.03
C LEU A 8 -3.77 7.84 -3.83
N ASN A 9 -4.58 6.85 -3.47
CA ASN A 9 -5.49 6.88 -2.33
C ASN A 9 -5.35 5.59 -1.53
N ALA A 10 -6.06 5.47 -0.41
CA ALA A 10 -6.03 4.29 0.45
C ALA A 10 -6.38 2.99 -0.29
N GLU A 11 -7.34 3.03 -1.22
CA GLU A 11 -7.76 1.86 -2.01
C GLU A 11 -6.67 1.38 -2.97
N ARG A 12 -6.04 2.30 -3.70
CA ARG A 12 -4.91 1.98 -4.59
C ARG A 12 -3.73 1.46 -3.78
N LEU A 13 -3.41 2.10 -2.64
CA LEU A 13 -2.37 1.59 -1.74
C LEU A 13 -2.69 0.17 -1.25
N LEU A 14 -3.94 -0.10 -0.85
CA LEU A 14 -4.39 -1.43 -0.42
C LEU A 14 -4.18 -2.49 -1.52
N ALA A 15 -4.52 -2.18 -2.76
CA ALA A 15 -4.30 -3.08 -3.90
C ALA A 15 -2.79 -3.30 -4.19
N TYR A 16 -1.99 -2.24 -4.11
CA TYR A 16 -0.53 -2.33 -4.24
C TYR A 16 0.09 -3.24 -3.17
N LEU A 17 -0.32 -3.06 -1.92
CA LEU A 17 0.08 -3.90 -0.80
C LEU A 17 -0.31 -5.36 -0.99
N TYR A 18 -1.52 -5.62 -1.51
CA TYR A 18 -1.99 -6.97 -1.80
C TYR A 18 -1.12 -7.65 -2.87
N ILE A 19 -0.85 -6.97 -3.97
CA ILE A 19 0.03 -7.47 -5.04
C ILE A 19 1.43 -7.77 -4.49
N ALA A 20 2.00 -6.85 -3.71
CA ALA A 20 3.31 -7.05 -3.09
C ALA A 20 3.36 -8.31 -2.22
N GLN A 21 2.32 -8.55 -1.42
CA GLN A 21 2.21 -9.73 -0.56
C GLN A 21 2.07 -11.04 -1.35
N GLN A 22 1.37 -11.04 -2.49
CA GLN A 22 1.24 -12.23 -3.35
C GLN A 22 2.55 -12.58 -4.09
N HIS A 23 3.39 -11.58 -4.38
CA HIS A 23 4.59 -11.75 -5.21
C HIS A 23 5.92 -11.83 -4.43
N SER A 24 5.90 -11.88 -3.10
CA SER A 24 7.12 -12.04 -2.32
C SER A 24 6.98 -12.91 -1.08
N PHE A 25 7.91 -13.87 -0.95
CA PHE A 25 8.15 -14.62 0.28
C PHE A 25 8.68 -13.73 1.43
N PHE A 26 9.29 -12.59 1.08
CA PHE A 26 9.81 -11.57 2.01
C PHE A 26 9.10 -10.24 1.74
N GLY A 27 7.95 -10.02 2.39
CA GLY A 27 7.09 -8.85 2.16
C GLY A 27 7.81 -7.50 2.27
N ASP A 28 8.80 -7.40 3.16
CA ASP A 28 9.52 -6.15 3.46
C ASP A 28 10.32 -5.60 2.26
N LEU A 29 10.94 -6.47 1.47
CA LEU A 29 11.78 -6.10 0.32
C LEU A 29 10.95 -5.67 -0.90
N ALA A 30 9.81 -6.31 -1.14
CA ALA A 30 8.89 -5.94 -2.20
C ALA A 30 8.12 -4.66 -1.86
N MET A 31 7.71 -4.50 -0.61
CA MET A 31 7.08 -3.29 -0.13
C MET A 31 8.01 -2.08 -0.22
N GLY A 32 9.26 -2.19 0.25
CA GLY A 32 10.21 -1.07 0.21
C GLY A 32 10.45 -0.55 -1.22
N LYS A 33 10.58 -1.45 -2.19
CA LYS A 33 10.74 -1.08 -3.62
C LYS A 33 9.46 -0.53 -4.24
N LEU A 34 8.29 -1.09 -3.90
CA LEU A 34 7.02 -0.62 -4.42
C LEU A 34 6.72 0.80 -3.92
N LEU A 35 6.94 1.05 -2.63
CA LEU A 35 6.74 2.36 -2.02
C LEU A 35 7.73 3.41 -2.56
N GLN A 36 8.99 3.03 -2.84
CA GLN A 36 9.93 3.90 -3.55
C GLN A 36 9.48 4.26 -4.97
N LYS A 37 8.79 3.34 -5.67
CA LYS A 37 8.26 3.61 -7.02
C LYS A 37 7.01 4.48 -7.03
N LEU A 38 6.26 4.54 -5.93
CA LEU A 38 5.02 5.32 -5.83
C LEU A 38 5.25 6.82 -5.60
N ASP A 39 6.51 7.26 -5.49
CA ASP A 39 6.93 8.65 -5.22
C ASP A 39 6.08 9.34 -4.13
N ILE A 40 5.81 8.59 -3.05
CA ILE A 40 4.95 9.01 -1.94
C ILE A 40 5.81 9.45 -0.76
N SER A 41 5.45 10.56 -0.12
CA SER A 41 6.13 10.96 1.11
C SER A 41 5.77 10.04 2.27
N ASN A 42 6.66 9.92 3.26
CA ASN A 42 6.37 9.11 4.45
C ASN A 42 5.09 9.57 5.18
N ASN A 43 4.79 10.87 5.18
CA ASN A 43 3.60 11.41 5.85
C ASN A 43 2.31 11.02 5.12
N GLU A 44 2.30 11.06 3.79
CA GLU A 44 1.17 10.58 2.98
C GLU A 44 0.99 9.07 3.14
N LEU A 45 2.08 8.31 3.13
CA LEU A 45 2.04 6.87 3.35
C LEU A 45 1.43 6.53 4.71
N ILE A 46 1.84 7.23 5.76
CA ILE A 46 1.26 7.07 7.11
C ILE A 46 -0.22 7.41 7.11
N ALA A 47 -0.64 8.46 6.39
CA ALA A 47 -2.03 8.86 6.32
C ALA A 47 -2.88 7.76 5.67
N PHE A 48 -2.46 7.22 4.52
CA PHE A 48 -3.18 6.13 3.86
C PHE A 48 -3.17 4.83 4.66
N LEU A 49 -2.05 4.49 5.31
CA LEU A 49 -1.99 3.30 6.17
C LEU A 49 -2.94 3.42 7.35
N LYS A 50 -3.05 4.61 7.97
CA LYS A 50 -4.04 4.87 9.02
C LYS A 50 -5.47 4.75 8.49
N GLU A 51 -5.76 5.33 7.33
CA GLU A 51 -7.08 5.22 6.71
C GLU A 51 -7.46 3.76 6.44
N CYS A 52 -6.55 2.94 5.91
CA CYS A 52 -6.80 1.52 5.71
C CYS A 52 -7.00 0.75 7.03
N ILE A 53 -6.34 1.15 8.13
CA ILE A 53 -6.54 0.56 9.46
C ILE A 53 -7.93 0.96 10.01
N ASP A 54 -8.29 2.24 9.89
CA ASP A 54 -9.56 2.78 10.37
C ASP A 54 -10.76 2.17 9.61
N MET A 55 -10.59 1.83 8.33
CA MET A 55 -11.57 1.12 7.49
C MET A 55 -11.58 -0.41 7.70
N ASP A 56 -10.79 -0.93 8.65
CA ASP A 56 -10.59 -2.37 8.88
C ASP A 56 -10.06 -3.14 7.65
N TRP A 57 -9.44 -2.46 6.68
CA TRP A 57 -8.81 -3.12 5.52
C TRP A 57 -7.44 -3.70 5.86
N LEU A 58 -6.71 -3.05 6.77
CA LEU A 58 -5.48 -3.56 7.37
C LEU A 58 -5.71 -3.94 8.83
N SER A 59 -5.28 -5.15 9.19
CA SER A 59 -5.37 -5.66 10.55
C SER A 59 -4.14 -5.28 11.35
N VAL A 60 -4.32 -4.70 12.54
CA VAL A 60 -3.24 -4.41 13.52
C VAL A 60 -3.24 -5.31 14.76
N LYS A 61 -3.97 -6.44 14.71
CA LYS A 61 -4.43 -7.22 15.87
C LYS A 61 -3.41 -7.51 16.99
N ASN A 62 -2.12 -7.59 16.68
CA ASN A 62 -1.07 -7.88 17.68
C ASN A 62 0.07 -6.85 17.71
N PHE A 63 -0.09 -5.71 17.04
CA PHE A 63 0.97 -4.70 16.92
C PHE A 63 0.44 -3.30 17.17
N ASN A 64 1.21 -2.55 17.94
CA ASN A 64 0.92 -1.14 18.13
C ASN A 64 1.46 -0.35 16.93
N ALA A 65 0.57 -0.02 15.99
CA ALA A 65 0.86 0.71 14.76
C ALA A 65 1.67 2.00 15.00
N ARG A 66 1.56 2.64 16.17
CA ARG A 66 2.34 3.85 16.52
C ARG A 66 3.84 3.61 16.59
N TYR A 67 4.30 2.38 16.84
CA TYR A 67 5.73 2.06 16.83
C TYR A 67 6.34 2.07 15.43
N PHE A 68 5.54 1.68 14.44
CA PHE A 68 5.93 1.49 13.05
C PHE A 68 5.62 2.73 12.18
N LEU A 69 4.55 3.46 12.54
CA LEU A 69 4.07 4.66 11.85
C LEU A 69 4.44 5.92 12.65
N ARG A 70 5.71 6.31 12.63
CA ARG A 70 6.21 7.50 13.33
C ARG A 70 6.13 8.72 12.41
N PRO A 71 5.99 9.95 12.92
CA PRO A 71 6.10 11.14 12.08
C PRO A 71 7.34 11.05 11.18
N GLU A 72 7.15 11.30 9.89
CA GLU A 72 8.22 11.29 8.88
C GLU A 72 8.91 9.93 8.62
N CYS A 73 8.46 8.83 9.24
CA CYS A 73 9.11 7.52 9.09
C CYS A 73 8.15 6.34 9.23
N VAL A 74 8.11 5.48 8.20
CA VAL A 74 7.53 4.15 8.27
C VAL A 74 8.67 3.14 8.36
N ALA A 75 8.72 2.39 9.46
CA ALA A 75 9.77 1.39 9.70
C ALA A 75 9.13 0.02 9.92
N ASP A 76 9.52 -0.96 9.08
CA ASP A 76 9.18 -2.40 9.20
C ASP A 76 7.71 -2.68 9.56
N PHE A 77 6.78 -1.92 8.98
CA PHE A 77 5.35 -2.06 9.29
C PHE A 77 4.82 -3.39 8.74
N PRO A 78 4.39 -4.33 9.60
CA PRO A 78 3.86 -5.61 9.13
C PRO A 78 2.50 -5.37 8.47
N VAL A 79 2.46 -5.40 7.15
CA VAL A 79 1.22 -5.25 6.39
C VAL A 79 0.47 -6.58 6.41
N ILE A 80 -0.63 -6.60 7.15
CA ILE A 80 -1.56 -7.72 7.17
C ILE A 80 -2.90 -7.23 6.64
N ILE A 81 -3.26 -7.67 5.44
CA ILE A 81 -4.55 -7.38 4.83
C ILE A 81 -5.61 -8.23 5.51
N SER A 82 -6.68 -7.60 6.00
CA SER A 82 -7.77 -8.30 6.67
C SER A 82 -8.69 -9.00 5.66
N SER A 83 -9.58 -9.86 6.14
CA SER A 83 -10.67 -10.41 5.32
C SER A 83 -11.56 -9.31 4.72
N THR A 84 -11.79 -8.22 5.48
CA THR A 84 -12.56 -7.05 5.04
C THR A 84 -11.85 -6.33 3.90
N GLY A 85 -10.53 -6.15 4.00
CA GLY A 85 -9.71 -5.56 2.94
C GLY A 85 -9.70 -6.42 1.66
N ILE A 86 -9.54 -7.74 1.78
CA ILE A 86 -9.61 -8.66 0.63
C ILE A 86 -10.98 -8.59 -0.04
N LYS A 87 -12.05 -8.58 0.74
CA LYS A 87 -13.41 -8.44 0.22
C LYS A 87 -13.57 -7.12 -0.55
N HIS A 88 -13.11 -6.01 0.03
CA HIS A 88 -13.16 -4.68 -0.58
C HIS A 88 -12.42 -4.63 -1.92
N ILE A 89 -11.22 -5.21 -1.99
CA ILE A 89 -10.42 -5.32 -3.22
C ILE A 89 -11.23 -6.01 -4.33
N ASN A 90 -11.89 -7.12 -4.00
CA ASN A 90 -12.64 -7.92 -4.98
C ASN A 90 -13.93 -7.23 -5.43
N GLU A 91 -14.69 -6.65 -4.50
CA GLU A 91 -15.97 -5.99 -4.82
C GLU A 91 -15.79 -4.74 -5.69
N ASN A 92 -14.66 -4.04 -5.55
CA ASN A 92 -14.37 -2.82 -6.29
C ASN A 92 -13.39 -3.03 -7.47
N ASN A 93 -13.01 -4.28 -7.77
CA ASN A 93 -12.09 -4.64 -8.86
C ASN A 93 -10.77 -3.84 -8.83
N LEU A 94 -10.23 -3.57 -7.64
CA LEU A 94 -9.06 -2.68 -7.48
C LEU A 94 -7.78 -3.24 -8.14
N LEU A 95 -7.68 -4.56 -8.27
CA LEU A 95 -6.52 -5.20 -8.91
C LEU A 95 -6.45 -4.95 -10.41
N GLU A 96 -7.59 -4.83 -11.10
CA GLU A 96 -7.58 -4.55 -12.54
C GLU A 96 -7.02 -3.16 -12.82
N GLN A 97 -7.40 -2.19 -12.00
CA GLN A 97 -6.95 -0.79 -12.08
C GLN A 97 -5.44 -0.68 -11.86
N VAL A 98 -4.91 -1.35 -10.83
CA VAL A 98 -3.49 -1.29 -10.50
C VAL A 98 -2.62 -2.14 -11.44
N ASN A 99 -3.13 -3.26 -11.95
CA ASN A 99 -2.37 -4.09 -12.89
C ASN A 99 -2.11 -3.41 -14.24
N SER A 100 -3.01 -2.55 -14.73
CA SER A 100 -2.71 -1.73 -15.91
C SER A 100 -1.53 -0.80 -15.66
N GLU A 101 -1.51 -0.12 -14.52
CA GLU A 101 -0.45 0.83 -14.15
C GLU A 101 0.91 0.15 -13.97
N LEU A 102 0.93 -1.02 -13.34
CA LEU A 102 2.16 -1.81 -13.16
C LEU A 102 2.70 -2.39 -14.47
N ARG A 103 1.84 -2.62 -15.48
CA ARG A 103 2.29 -3.03 -16.83
C ARG A 103 2.99 -1.88 -17.54
N ASP A 104 2.45 -0.68 -17.46
CA ASP A 104 3.04 0.51 -18.08
C ASP A 104 4.42 0.81 -17.48
N LEU A 105 4.57 0.65 -16.16
CA LEU A 105 5.85 0.77 -15.43
C LEU A 105 6.91 -0.28 -15.83
N ARG A 106 6.54 -1.39 -16.48
CA ARG A 106 7.49 -2.41 -16.99
C ARG A 106 7.97 -2.12 -18.42
N CYS A 107 7.26 -1.28 -19.16
CA CYS A 107 7.63 -0.92 -20.54
C CYS A 107 8.65 0.23 -20.61
N GLU A 108 8.90 0.92 -19.50
CA GLU A 108 9.85 2.04 -19.41
C GLU A 108 11.25 1.63 -18.87
N SER A 109 11.55 0.34 -18.78
CA SER A 109 12.84 -0.19 -18.30
C SER A 109 13.78 -0.62 -19.41
#